data_AF-A0A847Z884-F1
#
_entry.id   AF-A0A847Z884-F1
#
_cell.length_a   1.000
_cell.length_b   1.000
_cell.length_c   1.000
_cell.angle_alpha   90.00
_cell.angle_beta   90.00
_cell.angle_gamma   90.00
#
_symmetry.space_group_name_H-M   'P 1'
#
loop_
_entity.id
_entity.type
_entity.pdbx_description
1 polymer ?
#
loop_
_entity_poly.entity_id
_entity_poly.type
_entity_poly.pdbx_seq_one_letter_code
_entity_poly.pdbx_strand_id
1 'polypeptide(L)' 'MSVILSKCAECTHLYAEDKKLSCKAFPEGIPFEVFKDADEDKECNNGIKFERD' A
#
# COMPACT_ATOMS: atom_id res chain seq x y z
N MET A 1 19.44 4.16 10.50
CA MET A 1 18.81 3.17 9.59
C MET A 1 17.53 3.78 9.08
N SER A 2 17.53 4.29 7.85
CA SER A 2 16.33 4.84 7.25
C SER A 2 15.41 3.67 6.91
N VAL A 3 14.41 3.44 7.75
CA VAL A 3 13.36 2.47 7.45
C VAL A 3 12.68 3.04 6.21
N ILE A 4 12.84 2.39 5.06
CA ILE A 4 12.05 2.71 3.88
C ILE A 4 10.64 2.27 4.24
N LEU A 5 9.88 3.12 4.93
CA LEU A 5 8.44 2.95 5.03
C LEU A 5 7.94 3.16 3.62
N SER A 6 7.72 2.06 2.90
CA SER A 6 7.00 2.06 1.65
C SER A 6 5.76 2.94 1.78
N LYS A 7 5.44 3.73 0.75
CA LYS A 7 4.31 4.68 0.81
C LYS A 7 2.99 4.00 1.22
N CYS A 8 2.80 2.71 0.93
CA CYS A 8 1.68 1.94 1.45
C CYS A 8 1.53 2.03 2.99
N ALA A 9 2.61 2.15 3.76
CA ALA A 9 2.58 2.38 5.21
C ALA A 9 2.07 3.77 5.61
N GLU A 10 2.18 4.76 4.72
CA GLU A 10 1.60 6.11 4.84
C GLU A 10 0.24 6.23 4.13
N CYS A 11 -0.31 5.14 3.60
CA CYS A 11 -1.56 5.17 2.84
C CYS A 11 -2.76 4.96 3.77
N THR A 12 -3.75 5.85 3.72
CA THR A 12 -4.98 5.74 4.54
C THR A 12 -5.82 4.49 4.20
N HIS A 13 -5.60 3.92 3.01
CA HIS A 13 -6.27 2.68 2.59
C HIS A 13 -5.58 1.40 3.05
N LEU A 14 -4.41 1.50 3.70
CA LEU A 14 -3.72 0.36 4.29
C LEU A 14 -4.42 -0.07 5.58
N TYR A 15 -4.66 -1.36 5.70
CA TYR A 15 -5.14 -1.98 6.93
C TYR A 15 -4.41 -3.29 7.19
N ALA A 16 -4.16 -3.58 8.46
CA ALA A 16 -3.60 -4.87 8.85
C ALA A 16 -4.76 -5.85 9.14
N GLU A 17 -4.82 -6.95 8.40
CA GLU A 17 -5.77 -8.04 8.65
C GLU A 17 -4.98 -9.33 8.90
N ASP A 18 -5.27 -10.04 10.00
CA ASP A 18 -4.67 -11.34 10.32
C ASP A 18 -3.13 -11.40 10.16
N LYS A 19 -2.43 -10.39 10.68
CA LYS A 19 -0.96 -10.19 10.60
C LYS A 19 -0.40 -9.95 9.18
N LYS A 20 -1.23 -9.69 8.18
CA LYS A 20 -0.82 -9.29 6.84
C LYS A 20 -1.16 -7.82 6.59
N LEU A 21 -0.28 -7.13 5.88
CA LEU A 21 -0.52 -5.77 5.38
C LEU A 21 -1.34 -5.89 4.10
N SER A 22 -2.61 -5.50 4.18
CA SER A 22 -3.56 -5.48 3.07
C SER A 22 -4.02 -4.05 2.83
N CYS A 23 -4.57 -3.78 1.65
CA CYS A 23 -5.25 -2.51 1.42
C CYS A 23 -6.49 -2.74 0.58
N LYS A 24 -7.34 -1.72 0.43
CA LYS A 24 -8.56 -1.87 -0.39
C LYS A 24 -8.25 -2.24 -1.85
N ALA A 25 -7.07 -1.87 -2.34
CA ALA A 25 -6.62 -2.21 -3.69
C ALA A 25 -6.21 -3.68 -3.79
N PHE A 26 -5.60 -4.22 -2.73
CA PHE A 26 -5.09 -5.59 -2.64
C PHE A 26 -5.66 -6.27 -1.39
N PRO A 27 -6.93 -6.71 -1.43
CA PRO A 27 -7.57 -7.38 -0.29
C PRO A 27 -6.90 -8.71 0.04
N GLU A 28 -6.30 -9.38 -0.95
CA GLU A 28 -5.57 -10.64 -0.77
C GLU A 28 -4.16 -10.46 -0.18
N GLY A 29 -3.72 -9.21 0.00
CA GLY A 29 -2.39 -8.83 0.50
C GLY A 29 -1.58 -8.06 -0.55
N ILE A 30 -0.86 -7.03 -0.11
CA ILE A 30 -0.09 -6.17 -1.02
C ILE A 30 1.14 -6.93 -1.53
N PRO A 31 1.32 -7.08 -2.85
CA PRO A 31 2.53 -7.67 -3.41
C PRO A 31 3.75 -6.82 -3.03
N PHE A 32 4.87 -7.45 -2.69
CA PHE A 32 6.08 -6.73 -2.27
C PHE A 32 6.59 -5.76 -3.35
N GLU A 33 6.44 -6.09 -4.63
CA GLU A 33 6.80 -5.22 -5.75
C GLU A 33 5.95 -3.95 -5.77
N VAL A 34 4.64 -4.05 -5.52
CA VAL A 34 3.74 -2.89 -5.44
C VAL A 34 4.05 -2.08 -4.18
N PHE A 35 4.31 -2.75 -3.06
CA PHE A 35 4.71 -2.09 -1.81
C PHE A 35 6.02 -1.30 -2.00
N LYS A 36 6.96 -1.82 -2.79
CA LYS A 36 8.24 -1.18 -3.06
C LYS A 36 8.16 -0.08 -4.13
N ASP A 37 7.32 -0.26 -5.15
CA ASP A 37 7.16 0.61 -6.33
C ASP A 37 5.90 1.49 -6.25
N ALA A 38 5.36 1.73 -5.05
CA ALA A 38 4.17 2.54 -4.86
C ALA A 38 4.43 4.00 -5.31
N ASP A 39 4.13 4.27 -6.58
CA ASP A 39 4.21 5.58 -7.20
C ASP A 39 2.95 6.38 -6.86
N GLU A 40 3.11 7.67 -6.52
CA GLU A 40 1.99 8.52 -6.07
C GLU A 40 1.06 8.94 -7.21
N ASP A 41 1.58 8.93 -8.44
CA ASP A 41 0.83 9.27 -9.65
C ASP A 41 0.12 8.06 -10.28
N LYS A 42 0.40 6.84 -9.80
CA LYS A 42 -0.23 5.62 -10.33
C LYS A 42 -1.44 5.21 -9.50
N GLU A 43 -2.53 4.90 -10.19
CA GLU A 43 -3.61 4.12 -9.60
C GLU A 43 -3.07 2.76 -9.19
N CYS A 44 -3.28 2.42 -7.91
CA CYS A 44 -3.20 1.05 -7.44
C CYS A 44 -4.36 0.24 -8.06
N ASN A 45 -4.41 -1.03 -7.72
CA ASN A 45 -5.45 -1.92 -8.22
C ASN A 45 -6.86 -1.48 -7.73
N ASN A 46 -7.91 -1.87 -8.47
CA ASN A 46 -9.31 -1.43 -8.24
C ASN A 46 -9.57 0.10 -8.33
N GLY A 47 -8.70 0.86 -9.01
CA GLY A 47 -8.89 2.30 -9.21
C GLY A 47 -8.65 3.15 -7.95
N ILE A 48 -7.90 2.60 -7.00
CA ILE A 48 -7.56 3.26 -5.75
C ILE A 48 -6.24 3.99 -5.92
N LYS A 49 -6.21 5.29 -5.66
CA LYS A 49 -4.96 6.08 -5.66
C LYS A 49 -4.32 6.03 -4.29
N PHE A 50 -3.00 6.27 -4.26
CA PHE A 50 -2.34 6.53 -3.00
C PHE A 50 -2.92 7.81 -2.38
N GLU A 51 -3.41 7.71 -1.15
CA GLU A 51 -3.90 8.84 -0.37
C GLU A 51 -3.15 8.83 0.97
N ARG A 52 -2.47 9.93 1.25
CA ARG A 52 -1.62 10.07 2.44
C ARG A 52 -2.50 10.26 3.69
N ASP A 53 -2.24 9.46 4.72
CA ASP A 53 -2.82 9.63 6.07
C ASP A 53 -2.11 10.74 6.87
#